data_AF-A0A2J6QTU4-F1
#
_entry.id   AF-A0A2J6QTU4-F1
#
_cell.length_a   1.000
_cell.length_b   1.000
_cell.length_c   1.000
_cell.angle_alpha   90.00
_cell.angle_beta   90.00
_cell.angle_gamma   90.00
#
_symmetry.space_group_name_H-M   'P 1'
#
loop_
_entity.id
_entity.type
_entity.pdbx_description
1 polymer ?
#
loop_
_entity_poly.entity_id
_entity_poly.type
_entity_poly.pdbx_seq_one_letter_code
_entity_poly.pdbx_strand_id
1 'polypeptide(L)'
;MSTYNGPGTYYIINEATQTAVDLYLGGSAAGTAINGWQTSYDNNTHQIWLLADAGRGQVLILNQGTGTFVTAPQNLQPGGANPTPNTLASVVGDPGAPNDLYKRWIVQPQSNGNVAFLSVAYPGKVLDLDNSGTANGTPVFAWGDHQGNNQRWKLVPYFG
;
A
#
# COMPACT_ATOMS: atom_id res chain seq x y z
N MET A 1 17.81 -9.80 -6.35
CA MET A 1 17.38 -8.73 -7.27
C MET A 1 15.88 -8.53 -7.07
N SER A 2 15.41 -7.29 -7.02
CA SER A 2 13.99 -6.97 -6.82
C SER A 2 13.10 -7.50 -7.94
N THR A 3 11.88 -7.94 -7.63
CA THR A 3 10.85 -8.19 -8.66
C THR A 3 10.19 -6.90 -9.15
N TYR A 4 10.49 -5.75 -8.54
CA TYR A 4 10.02 -4.45 -8.96
C TYR A 4 10.80 -3.95 -10.19
N ASN A 5 10.09 -3.75 -11.30
CA ASN A 5 10.63 -3.27 -12.57
C ASN A 5 10.21 -1.83 -12.90
N GLY A 6 9.71 -1.08 -11.92
CA GLY A 6 9.18 0.27 -12.10
C GLY A 6 7.65 0.34 -12.07
N PRO A 7 7.06 1.48 -12.48
CA PRO A 7 5.61 1.66 -12.59
C PRO A 7 4.94 0.55 -13.39
N GLY A 8 3.72 0.18 -12.99
CA GLY A 8 2.98 -0.94 -13.59
C GLY A 8 1.85 -1.43 -12.69
N THR A 9 1.12 -2.45 -13.13
CA THR A 9 0.01 -3.03 -12.38
C THR A 9 0.46 -4.30 -11.66
N TYR A 10 0.10 -4.44 -10.39
CA TYR A 10 0.60 -5.50 -9.51
C TYR A 10 -0.48 -6.01 -8.56
N TYR A 11 -0.34 -7.26 -8.15
CA TYR A 11 -0.73 -7.67 -6.81
C TYR A 11 0.39 -7.29 -5.83
N ILE A 12 0.01 -6.74 -4.67
CA ILE A 12 0.94 -6.35 -3.60
C ILE A 12 0.76 -7.34 -2.45
N ILE A 13 1.71 -8.26 -2.26
CA ILE A 13 1.57 -9.40 -1.36
C ILE A 13 2.48 -9.23 -0.15
N ASN A 14 1.93 -9.35 1.06
CA ASN A 14 2.70 -9.23 2.28
C ASN A 14 3.68 -10.41 2.47
N GLU A 15 4.92 -10.12 2.84
CA GLU A 15 5.95 -11.14 3.04
C GLU A 15 5.62 -12.10 4.19
N ALA A 16 5.10 -11.59 5.31
CA ALA A 16 4.86 -12.40 6.51
C ALA A 16 3.68 -13.38 6.35
N THR A 17 2.62 -12.97 5.67
CA THR A 17 1.31 -13.65 5.71
C THR A 17 0.85 -14.21 4.37
N GLN A 18 1.46 -13.78 3.26
CA GLN A 18 0.99 -14.05 1.90
C GLN A 18 -0.43 -13.52 1.62
N THR A 19 -0.93 -12.58 2.42
CA THR A 19 -2.16 -11.84 2.11
C THR A 19 -1.87 -10.68 1.16
N ALA A 20 -2.81 -10.37 0.29
CA ALA A 20 -2.75 -9.24 -0.62
C ALA A 20 -3.25 -7.96 0.06
N VAL A 21 -2.72 -6.81 -0.36
CA VAL A 21 -3.37 -5.52 -0.13
C VAL A 21 -4.70 -5.52 -0.88
N ASP A 22 -5.79 -5.28 -0.15
CA ASP A 22 -7.17 -5.38 -0.62
C ASP A 22 -7.93 -4.10 -0.26
N LEU A 23 -8.62 -3.52 -1.25
CA LEU A 23 -9.58 -2.45 -1.05
C LEU A 23 -10.89 -3.05 -0.54
N TYR A 24 -11.24 -2.79 0.71
CA TYR A 24 -12.35 -3.46 1.38
C TYR A 24 -13.65 -3.41 0.55
N LEU A 25 -14.10 -4.59 0.12
CA LEU A 25 -15.30 -4.80 -0.72
C LEU A 25 -15.30 -3.99 -2.04
N GLY A 26 -14.14 -3.53 -2.52
CA GLY A 26 -14.05 -2.69 -3.72
C GLY A 26 -14.72 -1.32 -3.58
N GLY A 27 -14.89 -0.82 -2.36
CA GLY A 27 -15.63 0.41 -2.10
C GLY A 27 -14.94 1.65 -2.66
N SER A 28 -15.63 2.40 -3.52
CA SER A 28 -15.13 3.65 -4.13
C SER A 28 -15.32 4.90 -3.26
N ALA A 29 -15.97 4.77 -2.10
CA ALA A 29 -16.15 5.89 -1.17
C ALA A 29 -14.81 6.33 -0.55
N ALA A 30 -14.67 7.63 -0.29
CA ALA A 30 -13.58 8.13 0.54
C ALA A 30 -13.69 7.53 1.95
N GLY A 31 -12.57 7.07 2.50
CA GLY A 31 -12.51 6.37 3.77
C GLY A 31 -12.57 4.85 3.67
N THR A 32 -12.81 4.24 2.50
CA THR A 32 -12.81 2.77 2.39
C THR A 32 -11.48 2.19 2.89
N ALA A 33 -11.54 1.22 3.79
CA ALA A 33 -10.36 0.64 4.42
C ALA A 33 -9.47 -0.12 3.42
N ILE A 34 -8.16 -0.08 3.67
CA ILE A 34 -7.16 -0.93 3.02
C ILE A 34 -6.75 -2.03 4.00
N ASN A 35 -6.93 -3.29 3.61
CA ASN A 35 -6.71 -4.43 4.49
C ASN A 35 -5.83 -5.49 3.83
N GLY A 36 -5.33 -6.42 4.63
CA GLY A 36 -4.83 -7.70 4.18
C GLY A 36 -5.99 -8.65 3.96
N TRP A 37 -6.00 -9.32 2.81
CA TRP A 37 -6.97 -10.37 2.49
C TRP A 37 -6.28 -11.56 1.83
N GLN A 38 -6.84 -12.75 1.97
CA GLN A 38 -6.36 -13.94 1.27
C GLN A 38 -6.15 -13.62 -0.21
N THR A 39 -4.93 -13.84 -0.69
CA THR A 39 -4.55 -13.56 -2.07
C THR A 39 -5.39 -14.40 -3.03
N SER A 40 -5.96 -13.74 -4.03
CA SER A 40 -6.61 -14.40 -5.16
C SER A 40 -6.09 -13.84 -6.48
N TYR A 41 -5.65 -14.73 -7.37
CA TYR A 41 -5.16 -14.39 -8.71
C TYR A 41 -6.28 -14.56 -9.75
N ASP A 42 -7.48 -14.05 -9.45
CA ASP A 42 -8.74 -14.31 -10.14
C ASP A 42 -9.38 -13.05 -10.77
N ASN A 43 -8.55 -12.06 -11.12
CA ASN A 43 -9.01 -10.75 -11.60
C ASN A 43 -9.87 -9.96 -10.58
N ASN A 44 -9.88 -10.33 -9.30
CA ASN A 44 -10.49 -9.51 -8.26
C ASN A 44 -9.81 -8.13 -8.18
N THR A 45 -10.48 -7.12 -8.75
CA THR A 45 -9.97 -5.75 -8.82
C THR A 45 -9.72 -5.10 -7.46
N HIS A 46 -10.22 -5.67 -6.37
CA HIS A 46 -9.92 -5.19 -5.01
C HIS A 46 -8.43 -5.35 -4.66
N GLN A 47 -7.74 -6.32 -5.28
CA GLN A 47 -6.36 -6.69 -5.00
C GLN A 47 -5.38 -6.28 -6.10
N ILE A 48 -5.85 -5.55 -7.11
CA ILE A 48 -5.06 -5.14 -8.28
C ILE A 48 -4.77 -3.65 -8.18
N TRP A 49 -3.48 -3.31 -8.17
CA TRP A 49 -3.00 -1.96 -7.89
C TRP A 49 -2.06 -1.46 -8.99
N LEU A 50 -2.36 -0.29 -9.55
CA LEU A 50 -1.45 0.44 -10.42
C LEU A 50 -0.49 1.28 -9.58
N LEU A 51 0.81 1.01 -9.70
CA LEU A 51 1.88 1.88 -9.25
C LEU A 51 2.14 2.90 -10.37
N ALA A 52 1.58 4.10 -10.26
CA ALA A 52 1.76 5.16 -11.25
C ALA A 52 2.93 6.07 -10.88
N ASP A 53 3.79 6.43 -11.84
CA ASP A 53 4.86 7.41 -11.61
C ASP A 53 4.27 8.76 -11.19
N ALA A 54 4.78 9.29 -10.08
CA ALA A 54 4.39 10.58 -9.53
C ALA A 54 5.55 11.59 -9.64
N GLY A 55 6.65 11.24 -10.31
CA GLY A 55 7.88 12.03 -10.40
C GLY A 55 8.72 11.97 -9.12
N ARG A 56 9.98 12.40 -9.22
CA ARG A 56 10.96 12.42 -8.10
C ARG A 56 11.19 11.04 -7.45
N GLY A 57 11.02 9.95 -8.22
CA GLY A 57 11.16 8.58 -7.72
C GLY A 57 10.03 8.15 -6.78
N GLN A 58 8.87 8.80 -6.86
CA GLN A 58 7.69 8.52 -6.05
C GLN A 58 6.59 7.92 -6.90
N VAL A 59 5.68 7.16 -6.29
CA VAL A 59 4.52 6.58 -6.94
C VAL A 59 3.22 6.94 -6.22
N LEU A 60 2.13 6.88 -6.96
CA LEU A 60 0.78 6.71 -6.44
C LEU A 60 0.43 5.21 -6.50
N ILE A 61 -0.35 4.72 -5.53
CA ILE A 61 -0.85 3.33 -5.50
C ILE A 61 -2.35 3.37 -5.72
N LEU A 62 -2.81 3.10 -6.96
CA LEU A 62 -4.21 3.22 -7.37
C LEU A 62 -4.87 1.86 -7.43
N ASN A 63 -6.06 1.71 -6.84
CA ASN A 63 -6.87 0.52 -7.06
C ASN A 63 -7.36 0.50 -8.52
N GLN A 64 -7.20 -0.63 -9.21
CA GLN A 64 -7.56 -0.74 -10.63
C GLN A 64 -9.08 -0.65 -10.85
N GLY A 65 -9.89 -1.16 -9.92
CA GLY A 65 -11.35 -1.18 -10.05
C GLY A 65 -12.01 0.18 -9.79
N THR A 66 -11.50 0.95 -8.82
CA THR A 66 -12.12 2.20 -8.38
C THR A 66 -11.35 3.46 -8.78
N GLY A 67 -10.07 3.34 -9.11
CA GLY A 67 -9.17 4.48 -9.31
C GLY A 67 -8.79 5.23 -8.03
N THR A 68 -9.18 4.74 -6.84
CA THR A 68 -8.85 5.39 -5.56
C THR A 68 -7.44 5.07 -5.10
N PHE A 69 -6.88 5.89 -4.20
CA PHE A 69 -5.48 5.77 -3.77
C PHE A 69 -5.32 5.18 -2.38
N VAL A 70 -4.25 4.39 -2.17
CA VAL A 70 -3.73 4.13 -0.82
C VAL A 70 -3.16 5.42 -0.24
N THR A 71 -3.77 5.94 0.83
CA THR A 71 -3.45 7.26 1.39
C THR A 71 -3.11 7.19 2.87
N ALA A 72 -1.95 7.73 3.24
CA ALA A 72 -1.52 7.89 4.62
C ALA A 72 -2.52 8.74 5.42
N PRO A 73 -2.93 8.32 6.63
CA PRO A 73 -3.81 9.12 7.49
C PRO A 73 -3.18 10.46 7.85
N GLN A 74 -3.98 11.51 8.04
CA GLN A 74 -3.47 12.85 8.34
C GLN A 74 -3.13 13.09 9.82
N ASN A 75 -3.37 12.10 10.68
CA ASN A 75 -3.23 12.19 12.13
C ASN A 75 -2.03 11.40 12.69
N LEU A 76 -1.04 11.06 11.85
CA LEU A 76 0.13 10.29 12.33
C LEU A 76 1.15 11.19 13.04
N GLN A 77 1.87 10.61 14.00
CA GLN A 77 2.98 11.28 14.70
C GLN A 77 4.33 10.93 14.05
N PRO A 78 5.32 11.84 13.96
CA PRO A 78 6.66 11.49 13.48
C PRO A 78 7.33 10.43 14.37
N GLY A 79 7.80 9.33 13.77
CA GLY A 79 8.40 8.20 14.50
C GLY A 79 7.43 7.45 15.43
N GLY A 80 7.78 6.22 15.82
CA GLY A 80 7.05 5.46 16.85
C GLY A 80 5.59 5.11 16.53
N ALA A 81 4.85 4.82 17.61
CA ALA A 81 3.46 4.37 17.58
C ALA A 81 2.47 5.50 17.28
N ASN A 82 1.47 5.22 16.44
CA ASN A 82 0.41 6.16 16.07
C ASN A 82 -0.83 6.03 16.99
N PRO A 83 -1.62 7.10 17.20
CA PRO A 83 -2.88 7.04 17.92
C PRO A 83 -3.90 6.17 17.17
N THR A 84 -4.70 5.39 17.89
CA THR A 84 -5.79 4.60 17.31
C THR A 84 -7.06 5.44 17.12
N PRO A 85 -7.80 5.30 15.99
CA PRO A 85 -7.48 4.48 14.82
C PRO A 85 -6.50 5.18 13.85
N ASN A 86 -5.57 4.41 13.27
CA ASN A 86 -4.50 4.84 12.35
C ASN A 86 -4.52 4.09 11.01
N THR A 87 -5.65 3.47 10.64
CA THR A 87 -5.79 2.65 9.44
C THR A 87 -5.61 3.48 8.17
N LEU A 88 -4.87 2.97 7.18
CA LEU A 88 -4.85 3.61 5.86
C LEU A 88 -6.26 3.65 5.28
N ALA A 89 -6.54 4.72 4.56
CA ALA A 89 -7.82 4.92 3.92
C ALA A 89 -7.64 5.14 2.41
N SER A 90 -8.57 4.61 1.66
CA SER A 90 -8.84 5.02 0.29
C SER A 90 -9.38 6.44 0.27
N VAL A 91 -8.91 7.30 -0.62
CA VAL A 91 -9.62 8.55 -0.96
C VAL A 91 -9.86 8.64 -2.45
N VAL A 92 -11.01 9.20 -2.82
CA VAL A 92 -11.35 9.55 -4.21
C VAL A 92 -10.39 10.63 -4.71
N GLY A 93 -9.89 10.51 -5.93
CA GLY A 93 -9.23 11.65 -6.57
C GLY A 93 -8.55 11.37 -7.89
N ASP A 94 -8.23 12.47 -8.55
CA ASP A 94 -7.58 12.61 -9.85
C ASP A 94 -6.09 12.19 -9.80
N PRO A 95 -5.58 11.33 -10.71
CA PRO A 95 -4.14 11.06 -10.85
C PRO A 95 -3.30 12.34 -11.08
N GLY A 96 -3.96 13.46 -11.41
CA GLY A 96 -3.41 14.80 -11.58
C GLY A 96 -3.37 15.71 -10.34
N ALA A 97 -3.45 15.18 -9.11
CA ALA A 97 -3.08 15.93 -7.89
C ALA A 97 -1.64 15.62 -7.42
N PRO A 98 -0.58 15.91 -8.21
CA PRO A 98 0.79 15.49 -7.95
C PRO A 98 1.45 16.22 -6.76
N ASN A 99 0.74 16.95 -5.91
CA ASN A 99 1.38 17.62 -4.76
C ASN A 99 0.91 17.07 -3.40
N ASP A 100 -0.08 16.18 -3.37
CA ASP A 100 -0.56 15.62 -2.12
C ASP A 100 0.42 14.55 -1.60
N LEU A 101 1.21 14.92 -0.59
CA LEU A 101 2.24 14.06 0.00
C LEU A 101 1.65 12.82 0.69
N TYR A 102 0.37 12.84 1.09
CA TYR A 102 -0.27 11.73 1.79
C TYR A 102 -0.57 10.54 0.87
N LYS A 103 -0.68 10.78 -0.44
CA LYS A 103 -0.94 9.76 -1.47
C LYS A 103 0.34 9.22 -2.11
N ARG A 104 1.49 9.80 -1.76
CA ARG A 104 2.78 9.54 -2.39
C ARG A 104 3.62 8.60 -1.57
N TRP A 105 4.18 7.61 -2.25
CA TRP A 105 5.01 6.58 -1.66
C TRP A 105 6.32 6.47 -2.42
N ILE A 106 7.41 6.18 -1.72
CA ILE A 106 8.67 5.76 -2.34
C ILE A 106 8.71 4.24 -2.29
N VAL A 107 8.92 3.60 -3.45
CA VAL A 107 9.16 2.16 -3.52
C VAL A 107 10.63 1.91 -3.25
N GLN A 108 10.96 1.34 -2.10
CA GLN A 108 12.34 1.00 -1.72
C GLN A 108 12.59 -0.50 -1.91
N PRO A 109 13.36 -0.92 -2.93
CA PRO A 109 13.76 -2.31 -3.11
C PRO A 109 14.57 -2.85 -1.92
N GLN A 110 14.33 -4.11 -1.59
CA GLN A 110 15.03 -4.86 -0.55
C GLN A 110 15.93 -5.94 -1.15
N SER A 111 16.90 -6.42 -0.38
CA SER A 111 17.88 -7.43 -0.83
C SER A 111 17.22 -8.76 -1.25
N ASN A 112 16.13 -9.15 -0.58
CA ASN A 112 15.39 -10.40 -0.77
C ASN A 112 14.45 -10.39 -2.00
N GLY A 113 14.34 -9.26 -2.70
CA GLY A 113 13.48 -9.15 -3.87
C GLY A 113 12.20 -8.34 -3.64
N ASN A 114 11.79 -8.18 -2.39
CA ASN A 114 10.60 -7.44 -2.00
C ASN A 114 10.84 -5.93 -1.99
N VAL A 115 9.82 -5.16 -1.65
CA VAL A 115 9.87 -3.71 -1.49
C VAL A 115 9.32 -3.28 -0.14
N ALA A 116 9.72 -2.12 0.35
CA ALA A 116 8.99 -1.34 1.34
C ALA A 116 8.37 -0.12 0.64
N PHE A 117 7.16 0.26 1.02
CA PHE A 117 6.53 1.50 0.56
C PHE A 117 6.67 2.55 1.65
N LEU A 118 7.53 3.55 1.43
CA LEU A 118 7.82 4.61 2.40
C LEU A 118 6.87 5.79 2.17
N SER A 119 6.24 6.27 3.23
CA SER A 119 5.37 7.44 3.15
C SER A 119 6.18 8.69 2.86
N VAL A 120 5.74 9.49 1.88
CA VAL A 120 6.34 10.81 1.63
C VAL A 120 5.87 11.85 2.66
N ALA A 121 4.60 11.80 3.07
CA ALA A 121 4.07 12.69 4.12
C ALA A 121 4.72 12.46 5.49
N TYR A 122 5.12 11.21 5.79
CA TYR A 122 5.69 10.83 7.07
C TYR A 122 7.00 10.04 6.90
N PRO A 123 8.14 10.73 6.68
CA PRO A 123 9.44 10.08 6.61
C PRO A 123 9.70 9.19 7.83
N GLY A 124 10.21 7.98 7.56
CA GLY A 124 10.41 6.94 8.59
C GLY A 124 9.18 6.07 8.86
N LYS A 125 8.06 6.29 8.16
CA LYS A 125 6.91 5.36 8.16
C LYS A 125 6.76 4.61 6.85
N VAL A 126 6.29 3.37 6.95
CA VAL A 126 6.11 2.43 5.84
C VAL A 126 4.74 1.76 5.89
N LEU A 127 4.29 1.24 4.74
CA LEU A 127 3.12 0.37 4.62
C LEU A 127 3.32 -0.90 5.46
N ASP A 128 2.41 -1.16 6.39
CA ASP A 128 2.52 -2.16 7.45
C ASP A 128 1.21 -2.95 7.58
N LEU A 129 1.29 -4.28 7.53
CA LEU A 129 0.18 -5.18 7.86
C LEU A 129 0.14 -5.42 9.37
N ASP A 130 -0.95 -5.02 10.03
CA ASP A 130 -1.06 -5.03 11.49
C ASP A 130 -0.64 -6.37 12.10
N ASN A 131 0.40 -6.34 12.93
CA ASN A 131 0.92 -7.48 13.69
C ASN A 131 1.14 -8.76 12.87
N SER A 132 1.41 -8.67 11.56
CA SER A 132 1.47 -9.84 10.66
C SER A 132 0.19 -10.70 10.71
N GLY A 133 -0.98 -10.08 10.87
CA GLY A 133 -2.26 -10.78 10.96
C GLY A 133 -2.63 -11.48 9.65
N THR A 134 -3.00 -12.76 9.74
CA THR A 134 -3.38 -13.59 8.57
C THR A 134 -4.88 -13.57 8.27
N ALA A 135 -5.70 -12.97 9.15
CA ALA A 135 -7.14 -12.92 8.98
C ALA A 135 -7.53 -11.94 7.86
N ASN A 136 -8.55 -12.29 7.07
CA ASN A 136 -9.16 -11.37 6.13
C ASN A 136 -9.67 -10.13 6.85
N GLY A 137 -9.32 -8.95 6.35
CA GLY A 137 -9.66 -7.68 7.00
C GLY A 137 -8.64 -7.23 8.04
N THR A 138 -7.49 -7.90 8.17
CA THR A 138 -6.37 -7.38 8.98
C THR A 138 -5.98 -6.00 8.46
N PRO A 139 -5.96 -4.94 9.27
CA PRO A 139 -5.69 -3.60 8.77
C PRO A 139 -4.29 -3.47 8.14
N VAL A 140 -4.21 -2.70 7.05
CA VAL A 140 -2.93 -2.16 6.58
C VAL A 140 -2.87 -0.70 7.00
N PHE A 141 -1.80 -0.28 7.66
CA PHE A 141 -1.58 1.11 8.07
C PHE A 141 -0.17 1.60 7.75
N ALA A 142 0.11 2.87 8.07
CA ALA A 142 1.46 3.40 8.04
C ALA A 142 2.06 3.36 9.46
N TRP A 143 3.22 2.75 9.62
CA TRP A 143 3.90 2.60 10.92
C TRP A 143 5.38 2.88 10.83
N GLY A 144 6.04 3.11 11.97
CA GLY A 144 7.49 3.28 12.00
C GLY A 144 8.21 2.07 11.40
N ASP A 145 9.11 2.32 10.44
CA ASP A 145 9.89 1.25 9.81
C ASP A 145 10.79 0.58 10.84
N HIS A 146 10.48 -0.68 11.12
CA HIS A 146 11.25 -1.56 12.00
C HIS A 146 11.75 -2.79 11.23
N GLN A 147 11.69 -2.73 9.90
CA GLN A 147 12.21 -3.75 8.99
C GLN A 147 11.60 -5.15 9.16
N GLY A 148 10.40 -5.22 9.74
CA GLY A 148 9.69 -6.50 9.92
C GLY A 148 9.06 -6.99 8.62
N ASN A 149 8.82 -8.29 8.53
CA ASN A 149 8.22 -8.92 7.33
C ASN A 149 6.80 -8.41 7.05
N ASN A 150 6.06 -7.93 8.05
CA ASN A 150 4.79 -7.24 7.88
C ASN A 150 4.90 -5.90 7.12
N GLN A 151 6.10 -5.36 6.98
CA GLN A 151 6.39 -4.10 6.28
C GLN A 151 7.04 -4.31 4.92
N ARG A 152 7.12 -5.56 4.47
CA ARG A 152 7.78 -5.96 3.22
C ARG A 152 6.77 -6.61 2.31
N TRP A 153 6.85 -6.24 1.03
CA TRP A 153 5.81 -6.54 0.06
C TRP A 153 6.42 -7.09 -1.22
N LYS A 154 5.96 -8.26 -1.64
CA LYS A 154 6.26 -8.83 -2.95
C LYS A 154 5.34 -8.20 -3.98
N LEU A 155 5.92 -7.70 -5.07
CA LEU A 155 5.16 -7.22 -6.22
C LEU A 155 5.08 -8.31 -7.27
N VAL A 156 3.86 -8.78 -7.55
CA VAL A 156 3.56 -9.77 -8.59
C VAL A 156 2.89 -9.03 -9.76
N PRO A 157 3.55 -8.94 -10.94
CA PRO A 157 2.97 -8.24 -12.09
C PRO A 157 1.61 -8.79 -12.51
N TYR A 158 0.70 -7.90 -12.89
CA TYR A 158 -0.61 -8.20 -13.45
C TYR A 158 -0.69 -7.71 -14.90
N PHE A 159 -1.14 -8.58 -15.81
CA PHE A 159 -1.13 -8.31 -17.27
C PHE A 159 -2.50 -8.34 -17.95
N GLY A 160 -3.59 -8.61 -17.22
CA GLY A 160 -4.93 -8.77 -17.79
C GLY A 160 -5.31 -10.22 -18.06
#